data_AF-A0A9P4U302-F1
#
_entry.id   AF-A0A9P4U302-F1
#
_cell.length_a   1.000
_cell.length_b   1.000
_cell.length_c   1.000
_cell.angle_alpha   90.00
_cell.angle_beta   90.00
_cell.angle_gamma   90.00
#
_symmetry.space_group_name_H-M   'P 1'
#
loop_
_entity.id
_entity.type
_entity.pdbx_description
1 polymer ?
#
loop_
_entity_poly.entity_id
_entity_poly.type
_entity_poly.pdbx_seq_one_letter_code
_entity_poly.pdbx_strand_id
1 'polypeptide(L)'
;MTNNCQGIILHTSDSYVSAQMAIPGQPKFDSENPGEAEMAECGRGYFAYSVPYHISENGGKARLRHDFRICNRPNLVGQIQTRDRSFEEGDQLLVLSTDKLIKVGNESDTGSRVIAKAAPRQNI
;
A
#
# COMPACT_ATOMS: atom_id res chain seq x y z
N MET A 1 10.73 1.34 -0.71
CA MET A 1 10.56 -0.13 -0.56
C MET A 1 11.23 -0.79 -1.75
N THR A 2 11.82 -1.96 -1.59
CA THR A 2 12.46 -2.69 -2.70
C THR A 2 11.42 -3.10 -3.75
N ASN A 3 11.87 -3.43 -4.97
CA ASN A 3 10.98 -3.86 -6.07
C ASN A 3 10.25 -5.20 -5.81
N ASN A 4 10.60 -5.92 -4.74
CA ASN A 4 10.06 -7.23 -4.41
C ASN A 4 9.51 -7.20 -2.97
N CYS A 5 8.27 -6.76 -2.81
CA CYS A 5 7.52 -6.93 -1.56
C CYS A 5 6.48 -8.04 -1.73
N GLN A 6 6.12 -8.70 -0.64
CA GLN A 6 5.02 -9.66 -0.59
C GLN A 6 3.96 -9.14 0.38
N GLY A 7 2.69 -9.37 0.05
CA GLY A 7 1.63 -8.76 0.82
C GLY A 7 0.25 -9.00 0.25
N ILE A 8 -0.72 -8.40 0.93
CA ILE A 8 -2.14 -8.43 0.56
C ILE A 8 -2.70 -7.01 0.60
N ILE A 9 -3.61 -6.73 -0.33
CA ILE A 9 -4.44 -5.52 -0.33
C ILE A 9 -5.88 -5.98 -0.42
N LEU A 10 -6.65 -5.71 0.63
CA LEU A 10 -8.06 -6.06 0.75
C LEU A 10 -8.89 -4.80 0.60
N HIS A 11 -9.71 -4.72 -0.45
CA HIS A 11 -10.76 -3.71 -0.55
C HIS A 11 -12.07 -4.35 -0.12
N THR A 12 -12.77 -3.71 0.81
CA THR A 12 -14.04 -4.19 1.34
C THR A 12 -15.20 -3.42 0.71
N SER A 13 -16.39 -4.04 0.67
CA SER A 13 -17.60 -3.44 0.09
C SER A 13 -18.10 -2.20 0.83
N ASP A 14 -17.75 -2.05 2.11
CA ASP A 14 -18.06 -0.89 2.96
C ASP A 14 -17.01 0.23 2.83
N SER A 15 -16.20 0.21 1.76
CA SER A 15 -15.24 1.26 1.40
C SER A 15 -14.04 1.41 2.35
N TYR A 16 -13.56 0.30 2.90
CA TYR A 16 -12.28 0.24 3.61
C TYR A 16 -11.24 -0.55 2.81
N VAL A 17 -9.98 -0.15 2.96
CA VAL A 17 -8.85 -0.86 2.40
C VAL A 17 -7.87 -1.20 3.52
N SER A 18 -7.42 -2.46 3.54
CA SER A 18 -6.31 -2.90 4.38
C SER A 18 -5.18 -3.37 3.49
N ALA A 19 -4.00 -2.79 3.65
CA ALA A 19 -2.80 -3.20 2.95
C ALA A 19 -1.74 -3.64 3.95
N GLN A 20 -1.08 -4.75 3.65
CA GLN A 20 0.01 -5.32 4.44
C GLN A 20 1.09 -5.75 3.47
N MET A 21 2.29 -5.19 3.59
CA MET A 21 3.42 -5.48 2.72
C MET A 21 4.68 -5.68 3.55
N ALA A 22 5.39 -6.78 3.29
CA ALA A 22 6.66 -7.13 3.92
C ALA A 22 7.75 -7.30 2.85
N ILE A 23 8.99 -6.97 3.20
CA ILE A 23 10.16 -7.38 2.43
C ILE A 23 10.40 -8.88 2.71
N PRO A 24 10.44 -9.75 1.69
CA PRO A 24 10.70 -11.17 1.88
C PRO A 24 12.07 -11.43 2.51
N GLY A 25 12.16 -12.46 3.35
CA GLY A 25 13.42 -12.88 3.96
C GLY A 25 13.90 -12.01 5.12
N GLN A 26 13.02 -11.21 5.74
CA GLN A 26 13.37 -10.54 7.00
C GLN A 26 13.88 -11.53 8.06
N PRO A 27 14.90 -11.15 8.84
CA PRO A 27 15.43 -11.99 9.91
C PRO A 27 14.36 -12.24 10.96
N LYS A 28 14.40 -13.43 11.58
CA LYS A 28 13.65 -13.71 12.80
C LYS A 28 14.31 -12.97 13.95
N PHE A 29 13.53 -12.66 14.98
CA PHE A 29 14.10 -12.18 16.23
C PHE A 29 14.92 -13.26 16.90
N ASP A 30 16.05 -12.87 17.48
CA ASP A 30 16.96 -13.77 18.19
C ASP A 30 16.37 -14.22 19.54
N SER A 31 15.41 -13.47 20.09
CA SER A 31 14.72 -13.78 21.35
C SER A 31 13.25 -13.34 21.35
N GLU A 32 12.49 -13.76 22.35
CA GLU A 32 11.09 -13.32 22.55
C GLU A 32 10.96 -11.83 22.90
N ASN A 33 12.05 -11.21 23.38
CA ASN A 33 12.12 -9.80 23.72
C ASN A 33 13.18 -9.12 22.85
N PRO A 34 12.91 -8.92 21.55
CA PRO A 34 13.87 -8.37 20.61
C PRO A 34 14.34 -6.99 21.05
N GLY A 35 15.61 -6.69 20.77
CA GLY A 35 16.17 -5.37 21.03
C GLY A 35 15.58 -4.29 20.13
N GLU A 36 15.77 -3.02 20.49
CA GLU A 36 15.30 -1.89 19.69
C GLU A 36 15.82 -1.92 18.24
N ALA A 37 17.05 -2.38 18.03
CA ALA A 37 17.66 -2.47 16.71
C ALA A 37 16.93 -3.46 15.79
N GLU A 38 16.61 -4.66 16.30
CA GLU A 38 15.85 -5.69 15.59
C GLU A 38 14.42 -5.22 15.30
N MET A 39 13.77 -4.59 16.29
CA MET A 39 12.43 -4.01 16.14
C MET A 39 12.41 -2.92 15.06
N ALA A 40 13.41 -2.05 15.04
CA ALA A 40 13.54 -1.00 14.04
C ALA A 40 13.79 -1.59 12.64
N GLU A 41 14.58 -2.66 12.52
CA GLU A 41 14.79 -3.37 11.25
C GLU A 41 13.51 -4.04 10.72
N CYS A 42 12.80 -4.76 11.59
CA CYS A 42 11.50 -5.33 11.28
C CYS A 42 10.53 -4.25 10.78
N GLY A 43 10.40 -3.15 11.53
CA GLY A 43 9.55 -2.02 11.17
C GLY A 43 9.91 -1.33 9.85
N ARG A 44 11.20 -1.25 9.48
CA ARG A 44 11.64 -0.67 8.19
C ARG A 44 11.19 -1.50 6.99
N GLY A 45 11.18 -2.82 7.12
CA GLY A 45 10.77 -3.71 6.03
C GLY A 45 9.29 -4.11 6.03
N TYR A 46 8.48 -3.53 6.91
CA TYR A 46 7.04 -3.75 6.95
C TYR A 46 6.26 -2.44 6.75
N PHE A 47 5.22 -2.47 5.91
CA PHE A 47 4.32 -1.35 5.72
C PHE A 47 2.87 -1.82 5.72
N ALA A 48 2.08 -1.27 6.65
CA ALA A 48 0.68 -1.64 6.80
C ALA A 48 -0.21 -0.45 7.14
N TYR A 49 -1.43 -0.47 6.60
CA TYR A 49 -2.47 0.51 6.89
C TYR A 49 -3.86 -0.08 6.72
N SER A 50 -4.84 0.47 7.46
CA SER A 50 -6.26 0.15 7.35
C SER A 50 -7.07 1.43 7.39
N VAL A 51 -7.70 1.79 6.27
CA VAL A 51 -8.16 3.16 6.01
C VAL A 51 -9.41 3.16 5.13
N PRO A 52 -10.30 4.16 5.26
CA PRO A 52 -11.35 4.35 4.27
C PRO A 52 -10.74 4.73 2.91
N TYR A 53 -11.40 4.30 1.83
CA TYR A 53 -11.04 4.66 0.47
C TYR A 53 -12.23 5.22 -0.31
N HIS A 54 -11.91 5.98 -1.36
CA HIS A 54 -12.90 6.55 -2.28
C HIS A 54 -12.45 6.33 -3.71
N ILE A 55 -13.38 5.94 -4.60
CA ILE A 55 -13.14 5.84 -6.03
C ILE A 55 -13.87 6.99 -6.72
N SER A 56 -13.16 7.70 -7.60
CA SER A 56 -13.76 8.66 -8.52
C SER A 56 -13.33 8.35 -9.95
N GLU A 57 -14.19 8.63 -10.91
CA GLU A 57 -13.89 8.47 -12.33
C GLU A 57 -14.00 9.83 -13.02
N ASN A 58 -12.97 10.19 -13.78
CA ASN A 58 -12.98 11.41 -14.59
C ASN A 58 -12.27 11.14 -15.92
N GLY A 59 -12.90 11.49 -17.04
CA GLY A 59 -12.34 11.30 -18.38
C GLY A 59 -11.93 9.85 -18.70
N GLY A 60 -12.66 8.87 -18.17
CA GLY A 60 -12.38 7.44 -18.35
C GLY A 60 -11.22 6.88 -17.50
N LYS A 61 -10.65 7.67 -16.58
CA LYS A 61 -9.64 7.21 -15.62
C LYS A 61 -10.25 7.08 -14.23
N ALA A 62 -10.08 5.91 -13.63
CA ALA A 62 -10.45 5.67 -12.24
C ALA A 62 -9.30 6.07 -11.30
N ARG A 63 -9.63 6.84 -10.27
CA ARG A 63 -8.71 7.35 -9.27
C ARG A 63 -9.14 6.87 -7.89
N LEU A 64 -8.19 6.29 -7.17
CA LEU A 64 -8.37 5.73 -5.85
C LEU A 64 -7.73 6.67 -4.82
N ARG A 65 -8.50 7.10 -3.83
CA ARG A 65 -8.07 7.95 -2.73
C ARG A 65 -8.09 7.14 -1.43
N HIS A 66 -6.99 7.17 -0.68
CA HIS A 66 -6.86 6.58 0.66
C HIS A 66 -6.70 7.67 1.71
N ASP A 67 -7.53 7.64 2.76
CA ASP A 67 -7.50 8.62 3.85
C ASP A 67 -6.86 7.99 5.08
N PHE A 68 -5.56 8.24 5.29
CA PHE A 68 -4.78 7.51 6.29
C PHE A 68 -5.26 7.77 7.73
N ARG A 69 -5.97 6.81 8.32
CA ARG A 69 -6.43 6.83 9.72
C ARG A 69 -5.62 5.92 10.64
N ILE A 70 -5.33 4.69 10.19
CA ILE A 70 -4.53 3.71 10.93
C ILE A 70 -3.38 3.25 10.04
N CYS A 71 -2.14 3.46 10.50
CA CYS A 71 -0.93 3.08 9.77
C CYS A 71 0.24 2.85 10.72
N ASN A 72 1.09 1.87 10.41
CA ASN A 72 2.32 1.63 11.17
C ASN A 72 3.37 2.76 10.99
N ARG A 73 3.11 3.72 10.09
CA ARG A 73 3.88 4.94 9.90
C ARG A 73 3.05 6.14 10.39
N PRO A 74 3.24 6.59 11.65
CA PRO A 74 2.41 7.64 12.26
C PRO A 74 2.41 8.95 11.47
N ASN A 75 3.50 9.27 10.77
CA ASN A 75 3.61 10.47 9.92
C ASN A 75 2.66 10.47 8.71
N LEU A 76 2.10 9.32 8.33
CA LEU A 76 1.08 9.25 7.28
C LEU A 76 -0.33 9.43 7.84
N VAL A 77 -0.55 9.30 9.14
CA VAL A 77 -1.88 9.49 9.74
C VAL A 77 -2.35 10.94 9.52
N GLY A 78 -3.58 11.10 9.04
CA GLY A 78 -4.16 12.38 8.61
C GLY A 78 -3.82 12.78 7.17
N GLN A 79 -2.92 12.06 6.49
CA GLN A 79 -2.58 12.34 5.10
C GLN A 79 -3.55 11.66 4.12
N ILE A 80 -3.62 12.22 2.92
CA ILE A 80 -4.39 11.66 1.81
C ILE A 80 -3.42 11.17 0.74
N GLN A 81 -3.59 9.94 0.28
CA GLN A 81 -2.87 9.41 -0.87
C GLN A 81 -3.82 9.14 -2.02
N THR A 82 -3.45 9.60 -3.21
CA THR A 82 -4.23 9.40 -4.41
C THR A 82 -3.43 8.60 -5.44
N ARG A 83 -4.07 7.59 -6.03
CA ARG A 83 -3.49 6.66 -7.00
C ARG A 83 -4.37 6.54 -8.22
N ASP A 84 -3.76 6.42 -9.39
CA ASP A 84 -4.46 5.96 -10.57
C ASP A 84 -4.63 4.45 -10.50
N ARG A 85 -5.84 4.01 -10.82
CA ARG A 85 -6.23 2.61 -10.81
C ARG A 85 -6.45 2.15 -12.25
N SER A 86 -5.73 1.11 -12.62
CA SER A 86 -5.94 0.37 -13.87
C SER A 86 -5.91 -1.12 -13.61
N PHE A 87 -6.39 -1.88 -14.60
CA PHE A 87 -6.25 -3.32 -14.63
C PHE A 87 -5.43 -3.75 -15.84
N GLU A 88 -4.65 -4.81 -15.67
CA GLU A 88 -3.84 -5.46 -16.70
C GLU A 88 -4.16 -6.96 -16.73
N GLU A 89 -3.73 -7.65 -17.79
CA GLU A 89 -3.93 -9.11 -17.97
C GLU A 89 -5.38 -9.57 -17.86
N GLY A 90 -6.31 -8.83 -18.49
CA GLY A 90 -7.73 -9.20 -18.50
C GLY A 90 -8.35 -9.18 -17.09
N ASP A 91 -8.12 -8.10 -16.35
CA ASP A 91 -8.59 -7.87 -14.97
C ASP A 91 -7.95 -8.75 -13.89
N GLN A 92 -6.91 -9.51 -14.21
CA GLN A 92 -6.19 -10.33 -13.24
C GLN A 92 -5.18 -9.55 -12.40
N LEU A 93 -4.69 -8.41 -12.89
CA LEU A 93 -3.75 -7.56 -12.16
C LEU A 93 -4.36 -6.20 -11.90
N LEU A 94 -4.46 -5.82 -10.62
CA LEU A 94 -4.72 -4.45 -10.19
C LEU A 94 -3.41 -3.68 -10.16
N VAL A 95 -3.38 -2.54 -10.86
CA VAL A 95 -2.23 -1.64 -10.88
C VAL A 95 -2.61 -0.32 -10.26
N LEU A 96 -1.87 0.06 -9.22
CA LEU A 96 -1.99 1.33 -8.51
C LEU A 96 -0.72 2.16 -8.75
N SER A 97 -0.81 3.17 -9.61
CA SER A 97 0.29 4.09 -9.90
C SER A 97 0.08 5.43 -9.21
N THR A 98 1.18 6.10 -8.85
CA THR A 98 1.13 7.44 -8.26
C THR A 98 1.23 8.48 -9.37
N ASP A 99 0.29 9.44 -9.44
CA ASP A 99 0.19 10.40 -10.54
C ASP A 99 1.25 11.52 -10.49
N LYS A 100 1.97 11.69 -9.38
CA LYS A 100 3.16 12.56 -9.27
C LYS A 100 3.83 12.44 -7.90
N LEU A 101 5.14 12.69 -7.90
CA LEU A 101 6.04 12.87 -6.75
C LEU A 101 5.33 13.38 -5.49
N ILE A 102 5.25 12.55 -4.45
CA ILE A 102 5.03 13.06 -3.10
C ILE A 102 6.38 13.62 -2.65
N LYS A 103 6.53 14.95 -2.58
CA LYS A 103 7.66 15.56 -1.87
C LYS A 103 7.50 15.23 -0.39
N VAL A 104 8.31 14.30 0.10
CA VAL A 104 8.49 14.09 1.54
C VAL A 104 9.83 14.76 1.88
N GLY A 105 9.80 16.05 2.23
CA GLY A 105 11.02 16.83 2.45
C GLY A 105 11.78 17.20 1.16
N ASN A 106 13.11 17.20 1.21
CA ASN A 106 13.99 17.52 0.07
C ASN A 106 14.21 16.36 -0.90
N GLU A 107 13.65 15.18 -0.62
CA GLU A 107 13.79 14.01 -1.48
C GLU A 107 12.53 13.79 -2.33
N SER A 108 12.78 13.61 -3.62
CA SER A 108 11.80 13.30 -4.65
C SER A 108 11.59 11.78 -4.72
N ASP A 109 10.50 11.26 -4.14
CA ASP A 109 10.18 9.83 -4.28
C ASP A 109 9.64 9.55 -5.69
N THR A 110 10.39 8.74 -6.44
CA THR A 110 10.07 8.43 -7.84
C THR A 110 8.79 7.58 -7.83
N GLY A 111 7.76 8.00 -8.58
CA GLY A 111 6.40 7.47 -8.46
C GLY A 111 6.34 5.94 -8.31
N SER A 112 5.84 5.48 -7.16
CA SER A 112 5.78 4.05 -6.85
C SER A 112 4.59 3.41 -7.58
N ARG A 113 4.84 2.28 -8.25
CA ARG A 113 3.82 1.41 -8.86
C ARG A 113 3.63 0.18 -7.98
N VAL A 114 2.39 -0.12 -7.62
CA VAL A 114 2.02 -1.36 -6.92
C VAL A 114 1.21 -2.21 -7.88
N ILE A 115 1.61 -3.47 -8.05
CA ILE A 115 0.91 -4.46 -8.86
C ILE A 115 0.49 -5.57 -7.92
N ALA A 116 -0.81 -5.83 -7.86
CA ALA A 116 -1.38 -6.89 -7.05
C ALA A 116 -2.22 -7.81 -7.93
N LYS A 117 -2.14 -9.13 -7.69
CA LYS A 117 -3.09 -10.06 -8.30
C LYS A 117 -4.48 -9.78 -7.75
N ALA A 118 -5.42 -9.49 -8.64
CA ALA A 118 -6.81 -9.33 -8.29
C ALA A 118 -7.41 -10.72 -8.00
N ALA A 119 -8.18 -10.82 -6.91
CA ALA A 119 -9.02 -11.99 -6.72
C ALA A 119 -10.06 -12.06 -7.85
N PRO A 120 -10.47 -13.26 -8.29
CA PRO A 120 -11.53 -13.40 -9.28
C PRO A 120 -12.77 -12.62 -8.82
N ARG A 121 -13.35 -11.79 -9.69
CA ARG A 121 -14.66 -11.19 -9.41
C ARG A 121 -15.66 -12.32 -9.21
N GLN A 122 -16.15 -12.50 -7.99
CA GLN A 122 -17.32 -13.34 -7.76
C GLN A 122 -18.52 -12.53 -8.27
N ASN A 123 -19.21 -13.05 -9.29
CA ASN A 123 -20.50 -12.51 -9.71
C ASN A 123 -21.48 -12.76 -8.56
N ILE A 124 -21.89 -11.69 -7.87
CA ILE A 124 -23.02 -11.68 -6.94
C ILE A 124 -24.21 -11.12 -7.69
#